data_AF-A0A6B2BZ96-F1
#
_entry.id   AF-A0A6B2BZ96-F1
#
_cell.length_a   1.000
_cell.length_b   1.000
_cell.length_c   1.000
_cell.angle_alpha   90.00
_cell.angle_beta   90.00
_cell.angle_gamma   90.00
#
_symmetry.space_group_name_H-M   'P 1'
#
loop_
_entity.id
_entity.type
_entity.pdbx_description
1 polymer ?
#
loop_
_entity_poly.entity_id
_entity_poly.type
_entity_poly.pdbx_seq_one_letter_code
_entity_poly.pdbx_strand_id
1 'polypeptide(L)'
;MRRRDFVKLAGLSVLAPLLGISTHGAINGYRTERIEMRAGLGVRTVFASDLHLHGFSNKLAIIEESEKPDLILLGGDLYDRRTRSLNDITDTLSVVKARLVAVLGNHEHWCDYKYGKFKIDDGVKAIEKGGAIVLRDEVAKIMGITIQGLDWREDFNYKDVDPNADITIVHTPDAFPFIKAKRVLAGHTHGGQICLPGGTPLYTNSHEGYFYGYYKSSDRWLFVSKGLGEMVPPRIYCERDYVVLA
;
A
#
# COMPACT_ATOMS: atom_id res chain seq x y z
N MET A 1 30.98 1.56 6.74
CA MET A 1 30.62 1.09 8.11
C MET A 1 30.16 -0.37 8.03
N ARG A 2 30.14 -1.12 9.14
CA ARG A 2 29.90 -2.58 9.13
C ARG A 2 28.45 -2.91 9.53
N ARG A 3 27.87 -3.94 8.87
CA ARG A 3 26.46 -4.38 8.97
C ARG A 3 25.96 -4.84 10.37
N ARG A 4 26.72 -4.66 11.46
CA ARG A 4 26.43 -5.29 12.77
C ARG A 4 25.93 -4.35 13.86
N ASP A 5 26.02 -3.04 13.67
CA ASP A 5 25.76 -2.06 14.73
C ASP A 5 24.31 -1.53 14.75
N PHE A 6 23.50 -1.85 13.71
CA PHE A 6 22.10 -1.40 13.60
C PHE A 6 21.09 -2.30 14.36
N VAL A 7 21.51 -3.51 14.75
CA VAL A 7 20.65 -4.56 15.35
C VAL A 7 20.35 -4.31 16.84
N LYS A 8 20.13 -3.05 17.23
CA LYS A 8 19.84 -2.62 18.61
C LYS A 8 18.79 -1.50 18.74
N LEU A 9 18.16 -1.05 17.65
CA LEU A 9 17.11 -0.01 17.73
C LEU A 9 15.89 -0.22 16.80
N ALA A 10 15.67 -1.45 16.34
CA ALA A 10 14.42 -1.87 15.69
C ALA A 10 13.68 -2.87 16.60
N GLY A 11 12.34 -2.91 16.53
CA GLY A 11 11.54 -3.97 17.15
C GLY A 11 10.82 -3.64 18.47
N LEU A 12 10.74 -2.37 18.89
CA LEU A 12 9.69 -1.96 19.83
C LEU A 12 8.50 -1.47 19.02
N SER A 13 7.56 -2.39 18.74
CA SER A 13 6.28 -2.08 18.12
C SER A 13 5.43 -1.27 19.10
N VAL A 14 5.65 0.05 19.13
CA VAL A 14 4.86 0.96 19.97
C VAL A 14 3.44 0.98 19.42
N LEU A 15 2.55 0.24 20.08
CA LEU A 15 1.10 0.46 20.04
C LEU A 15 0.84 1.89 20.54
N ALA A 16 0.96 2.87 19.64
CA ALA A 16 0.91 4.29 19.93
C ALA A 16 -0.54 4.80 19.89
N PRO A 17 -1.24 4.99 21.01
CA PRO A 17 -2.67 5.33 21.02
C PRO A 17 -2.91 6.84 20.77
N LEU A 18 -1.96 7.49 20.10
CA LEU A 18 -1.74 8.95 20.16
C LEU A 18 -1.75 9.65 18.79
N LEU A 19 -1.85 8.91 17.68
CA LEU A 19 -1.93 9.48 16.32
C LEU A 19 -3.07 8.89 15.47
N GLY A 20 -3.77 7.87 15.96
CA GLY A 20 -4.79 7.19 15.19
C GLY A 20 -5.78 6.37 16.01
N ILE A 21 -6.92 6.03 15.38
CA ILE A 21 -7.99 5.21 15.95
C ILE A 21 -8.21 4.02 15.03
N SER A 22 -8.18 2.81 15.60
CA SER A 22 -8.54 1.57 14.92
C SER A 22 -9.98 1.18 15.26
N THR A 23 -10.78 0.85 14.25
CA THR A 23 -12.07 0.17 14.40
C THR A 23 -12.16 -1.02 13.45
N HIS A 24 -12.96 -2.03 13.79
CA HIS A 24 -13.09 -3.24 12.98
C HIS A 24 -14.49 -3.34 12.37
N GLY A 25 -14.56 -3.60 11.08
CA GLY A 25 -15.77 -3.93 10.35
C GLY A 25 -15.62 -5.23 9.56
N ALA A 26 -16.58 -5.51 8.67
CA ALA A 26 -16.49 -6.60 7.71
C ALA A 26 -16.74 -6.07 6.30
N ILE A 27 -15.83 -6.34 5.36
CA ILE A 27 -15.99 -6.02 3.94
C ILE A 27 -16.00 -7.34 3.17
N ASN A 28 -17.10 -7.62 2.47
CA ASN A 28 -17.34 -8.88 1.75
C ASN A 28 -17.09 -10.14 2.60
N GLY A 29 -17.48 -10.10 3.88
CA GLY A 29 -17.33 -11.20 4.83
C GLY A 29 -15.96 -11.31 5.52
N TYR A 30 -14.95 -10.55 5.08
CA TYR A 30 -13.64 -10.52 5.73
C TYR A 30 -13.60 -9.44 6.80
N ARG A 31 -13.04 -9.75 7.98
CA ARG A 31 -12.72 -8.72 8.99
C ARG A 31 -11.68 -7.76 8.42
N THR A 32 -12.03 -6.48 8.45
CA THR A 32 -11.19 -5.39 7.94
C THR A 32 -11.06 -4.31 9.01
N GLU A 33 -9.84 -3.92 9.29
CA GLU A 33 -9.49 -2.85 10.20
C GLU A 33 -9.50 -1.50 9.45
N ARG A 34 -10.28 -0.55 9.96
CA ARG A 34 -10.25 0.85 9.56
C ARG A 34 -9.25 1.57 10.47
N ILE A 35 -8.17 2.08 9.90
CA ILE A 35 -7.12 2.77 10.64
C ILE A 35 -7.14 4.25 10.29
N GLU A 36 -7.63 5.10 11.19
CA GLU A 36 -7.56 6.56 10.99
C GLU A 36 -6.21 7.10 11.49
N MET A 37 -5.60 8.00 10.73
CA MET A 37 -4.34 8.69 11.08
C MET A 37 -4.43 10.17 10.77
N ARG A 38 -3.82 10.99 11.64
CA ARG A 38 -3.64 12.43 11.38
C ARG A 38 -2.39 12.68 10.53
N ALA A 39 -2.59 13.00 9.26
CA ALA A 39 -1.57 13.41 8.30
C ALA A 39 -1.64 14.92 7.96
N GLY A 40 -2.79 15.56 8.16
CA GLY A 40 -2.99 17.00 7.93
C GLY A 40 -2.81 17.41 6.47
N LEU A 41 -3.37 16.62 5.54
CA LEU A 41 -3.20 16.82 4.09
C LEU A 41 -4.20 17.84 3.51
N GLY A 42 -5.22 18.24 4.27
CA GLY A 42 -6.26 19.19 3.83
C GLY A 42 -7.31 18.60 2.88
N VAL A 43 -7.21 17.31 2.56
CA VAL A 43 -8.07 16.54 1.65
C VAL A 43 -8.33 15.18 2.28
N ARG A 44 -9.58 14.69 2.33
CA ARG A 44 -9.89 13.42 2.98
C ARG A 44 -9.40 12.28 2.11
N THR A 45 -8.31 11.66 2.54
CA THR A 45 -7.56 10.71 1.72
C THR A 45 -7.66 9.30 2.30
N VAL A 46 -7.87 8.29 1.47
CA VAL A 46 -7.75 6.88 1.87
C VAL A 46 -6.49 6.29 1.23
N PHE A 47 -5.79 5.42 1.95
CA PHE A 47 -4.74 4.57 1.40
C PHE A 47 -5.13 3.09 1.53
N ALA A 48 -4.96 2.35 0.45
CA ALA A 48 -5.19 0.92 0.36
C ALA A 48 -4.11 0.27 -0.51
N SER A 49 -3.66 -0.93 -0.15
CA SER A 49 -2.67 -1.69 -0.91
C SER A 49 -3.12 -3.12 -1.15
N ASP A 50 -2.39 -3.82 -2.02
CA ASP A 50 -2.38 -5.27 -2.14
C ASP A 50 -3.79 -5.86 -2.36
N LEU A 51 -4.53 -5.30 -3.32
CA LEU A 51 -5.93 -5.67 -3.58
C LEU A 51 -6.07 -7.10 -4.13
N HIS A 52 -5.04 -7.60 -4.85
CA HIS A 52 -5.00 -8.93 -5.47
C HIS A 52 -6.31 -9.33 -6.17
N LEU A 53 -6.69 -8.55 -7.19
CA LEU A 53 -7.96 -8.69 -7.89
C LEU A 53 -7.98 -9.94 -8.77
N HIS A 54 -8.47 -11.06 -8.23
CA HIS A 54 -8.70 -12.32 -8.96
C HIS A 54 -10.05 -12.33 -9.72
N GLY A 55 -10.66 -11.17 -9.89
CA GLY A 55 -11.98 -10.88 -10.42
C GLY A 55 -12.42 -9.46 -10.02
N PHE A 56 -13.51 -8.94 -10.59
CA PHE A 56 -14.14 -7.69 -10.13
C PHE A 56 -14.33 -7.63 -8.60
N SER A 57 -14.11 -6.46 -8.00
CA SER A 57 -14.33 -6.22 -6.58
C SER A 57 -14.97 -4.86 -6.28
N ASN A 58 -15.98 -4.85 -5.42
CA ASN A 58 -16.62 -3.63 -4.91
C ASN A 58 -15.99 -3.09 -3.61
N LYS A 59 -14.85 -3.65 -3.14
CA LYS A 59 -14.21 -3.25 -1.86
C LYS A 59 -13.94 -1.75 -1.78
N LEU A 60 -13.39 -1.14 -2.84
CA LEU A 60 -13.12 0.30 -2.88
C LEU A 60 -14.41 1.14 -2.90
N ALA A 61 -15.46 0.68 -3.59
CA ALA A 61 -16.75 1.37 -3.60
C ALA A 61 -17.44 1.36 -2.22
N ILE A 62 -17.31 0.27 -1.45
CA ILE A 62 -17.80 0.19 -0.06
C ILE A 62 -17.04 1.20 0.83
N ILE A 63 -15.71 1.29 0.66
CA ILE A 63 -14.87 2.25 1.40
C ILE A 63 -15.16 3.69 0.97
N GLU A 64 -15.45 3.94 -0.31
CA GLU A 64 -15.91 5.24 -0.80
C GLU A 64 -17.24 5.65 -0.16
N GLU A 65 -18.22 4.74 -0.09
CA GLU A 65 -19.53 5.03 0.49
C GLU A 65 -19.44 5.33 2.00
N SER A 66 -18.61 4.57 2.74
CA SER A 66 -18.44 4.75 4.18
C SER A 66 -17.57 5.95 4.55
N GLU A 67 -16.42 6.13 3.89
CA GLU A 67 -15.46 7.17 4.23
C GLU A 67 -15.67 8.48 3.48
N LYS A 68 -16.27 8.46 2.29
CA LYS A 68 -16.40 9.61 1.38
C LYS A 68 -15.06 10.32 1.18
N PRO A 69 -14.00 9.61 0.75
CA PRO A 69 -12.72 10.22 0.45
C PRO A 69 -12.80 11.04 -0.83
N ASP A 70 -12.06 12.14 -0.87
CA ASP A 70 -11.82 12.90 -2.10
C ASP A 70 -10.79 12.19 -2.99
N LEU A 71 -9.86 11.47 -2.36
CA LEU A 71 -8.63 10.91 -2.93
C LEU A 71 -8.39 9.50 -2.37
N ILE A 72 -8.11 8.54 -3.24
CA ILE A 72 -7.71 7.17 -2.89
C ILE A 72 -6.33 6.88 -3.48
N LEU A 73 -5.40 6.55 -2.60
CA LEU A 73 -4.02 6.18 -2.90
C LEU A 73 -3.88 4.66 -2.90
N LEU A 74 -3.39 4.09 -4.00
CA LEU A 74 -3.23 2.66 -4.23
C LEU A 74 -1.76 2.26 -4.16
N GLY A 75 -1.41 1.43 -3.18
CA GLY A 75 -0.04 1.05 -2.82
C GLY A 75 0.60 -0.09 -3.65
N GLY A 76 0.12 -0.37 -4.86
CA GLY A 76 0.56 -1.52 -5.67
C GLY A 76 -0.14 -2.85 -5.34
N ASP A 77 0.25 -3.91 -6.03
CA ASP A 77 -0.32 -5.28 -5.97
C ASP A 77 -1.86 -5.31 -6.17
N LEU A 78 -2.31 -4.54 -7.16
CA LEU A 78 -3.68 -4.54 -7.66
C LEU A 78 -4.01 -5.84 -8.41
N TYR A 79 -3.05 -6.38 -9.17
CA TYR A 79 -3.21 -7.60 -9.94
C TYR A 79 -2.02 -8.57 -9.81
N ASP A 80 -2.27 -9.86 -10.01
CA ASP A 80 -1.23 -10.88 -10.02
C ASP A 80 -1.48 -12.02 -11.02
N ARG A 81 -0.58 -13.02 -11.04
CA ARG A 81 -0.66 -14.22 -11.88
C ARG A 81 -2.01 -14.96 -11.85
N ARG A 82 -2.85 -14.73 -10.84
CA ARG A 82 -4.21 -15.28 -10.65
C ARG A 82 -5.34 -14.37 -11.16
N THR A 83 -5.10 -13.08 -11.38
CA THR A 83 -6.05 -12.15 -12.04
C THR A 83 -6.50 -12.72 -13.38
N ARG A 84 -7.81 -12.76 -13.64
CA ARG A 84 -8.37 -13.49 -14.79
C ARG A 84 -8.21 -12.68 -16.07
N SER A 85 -8.58 -11.40 -16.00
CA SER A 85 -8.42 -10.41 -17.07
C SER A 85 -7.95 -9.08 -16.49
N LEU A 86 -7.22 -8.29 -17.28
CA LEU A 86 -6.93 -6.90 -16.92
C LEU A 86 -8.22 -6.04 -16.90
N ASN A 87 -9.29 -6.47 -17.57
CA ASN A 87 -10.61 -5.83 -17.43
C ASN A 87 -11.13 -5.90 -15.99
N ASP A 88 -10.83 -6.95 -15.21
CA ASP A 88 -11.22 -7.03 -13.78
C ASP A 88 -10.70 -5.82 -12.98
N ILE A 89 -9.57 -5.24 -13.42
CA ILE A 89 -8.92 -4.08 -12.80
C ILE A 89 -9.60 -2.78 -13.25
N THR A 90 -9.79 -2.60 -14.56
CA THR A 90 -10.55 -1.47 -15.12
C THR A 90 -11.95 -1.38 -14.52
N ASP A 91 -12.68 -2.50 -14.47
CA ASP A 91 -14.06 -2.57 -14.01
C ASP A 91 -14.15 -2.30 -12.50
N THR A 92 -13.18 -2.81 -11.71
CA THR A 92 -13.08 -2.54 -10.25
C THR A 92 -12.79 -1.08 -9.93
N LEU A 93 -11.94 -0.43 -10.71
CA LEU A 93 -11.54 0.97 -10.46
C LEU A 93 -12.58 1.97 -11.00
N SER A 94 -13.18 1.70 -12.17
CA SER A 94 -14.12 2.63 -12.83
C SER A 94 -15.45 2.86 -12.10
N VAL A 95 -15.79 2.04 -11.10
CA VAL A 95 -16.96 2.27 -10.21
C VAL A 95 -16.67 3.23 -9.05
N VAL A 96 -15.41 3.64 -8.85
CA VAL A 96 -14.96 4.60 -7.84
C VAL A 96 -14.99 6.01 -8.44
N LYS A 97 -15.46 6.99 -7.66
CA LYS A 97 -15.62 8.40 -8.05
C LYS A 97 -14.55 9.30 -7.43
N ALA A 98 -14.01 8.92 -6.27
CA ALA A 98 -12.85 9.55 -5.66
C ALA A 98 -11.65 9.57 -6.64
N ARG A 99 -10.78 10.57 -6.53
CA ARG A 99 -9.57 10.64 -7.36
C ARG A 99 -8.67 9.44 -7.03
N LEU A 100 -8.42 8.57 -8.00
CA LEU A 100 -7.51 7.45 -7.85
C LEU A 100 -6.08 7.83 -8.26
N VAL A 101 -5.10 7.43 -7.45
CA VAL A 101 -3.65 7.54 -7.72
C VAL A 101 -2.99 6.23 -7.32
N ALA A 102 -2.12 5.67 -8.16
CA ALA A 102 -1.52 4.35 -7.94
C ALA A 102 0.00 4.34 -8.14
N VAL A 103 0.69 3.51 -7.37
CA VAL A 103 2.00 2.96 -7.74
C VAL A 103 1.86 1.49 -8.14
N LEU A 104 2.91 0.93 -8.74
CA LEU A 104 2.98 -0.50 -9.06
C LEU A 104 3.67 -1.26 -7.93
N GLY A 105 3.23 -2.48 -7.67
CA GLY A 105 3.85 -3.43 -6.75
C GLY A 105 4.64 -4.50 -7.48
N ASN A 106 5.19 -5.46 -6.73
CA ASN A 106 6.01 -6.50 -7.33
C ASN A 106 5.18 -7.52 -8.11
N HIS A 107 3.90 -7.72 -7.78
CA HIS A 107 3.07 -8.65 -8.53
C HIS A 107 2.70 -8.13 -9.93
N GLU A 108 2.58 -6.82 -10.14
CA GLU A 108 2.46 -6.24 -11.49
C GLU A 108 3.72 -6.53 -12.33
N HIS A 109 4.91 -6.19 -11.82
CA HIS A 109 6.18 -6.45 -12.53
C HIS A 109 6.41 -7.96 -12.76
N TRP A 110 6.11 -8.81 -11.78
CA TRP A 110 6.25 -10.26 -11.91
C TRP A 110 5.28 -10.85 -12.94
N CYS A 111 4.10 -10.27 -13.15
CA CYS A 111 3.19 -10.72 -14.22
C CYS A 111 3.83 -10.63 -15.60
N ASP A 112 4.72 -9.67 -15.83
CA ASP A 112 5.49 -9.55 -17.06
C ASP A 112 6.73 -10.45 -17.00
N TYR A 113 7.78 -10.05 -16.25
CA TYR A 113 9.12 -10.62 -16.44
C TYR A 113 9.29 -12.04 -15.87
N LYS A 114 8.43 -12.45 -14.93
CA LYS A 114 8.53 -13.73 -14.20
C LYS A 114 7.47 -14.75 -14.61
N TYR A 115 6.30 -14.30 -15.07
CA TYR A 115 5.18 -15.16 -15.45
C TYR A 115 4.75 -15.02 -16.92
N GLY A 116 5.18 -13.99 -17.65
CA GLY A 116 4.86 -13.78 -19.07
C GLY A 116 3.36 -13.63 -19.36
N LYS A 117 2.55 -13.27 -18.36
CA LYS A 117 1.08 -13.31 -18.40
C LYS A 117 0.46 -12.02 -18.91
N PHE A 118 0.91 -10.89 -18.38
CA PHE A 118 0.44 -9.56 -18.73
C PHE A 118 1.66 -8.65 -18.88
N LYS A 119 1.70 -7.82 -19.92
CA LYS A 119 2.77 -6.84 -20.06
C LYS A 119 2.56 -5.68 -19.11
N ILE A 120 3.65 -5.18 -18.52
CA ILE A 120 3.58 -4.15 -17.47
C ILE A 120 2.81 -2.92 -17.96
N ASP A 121 3.08 -2.49 -19.19
CA ASP A 121 2.40 -1.35 -19.83
C ASP A 121 0.92 -1.62 -20.13
N ASP A 122 0.51 -2.87 -20.37
CA ASP A 122 -0.90 -3.22 -20.57
C ASP A 122 -1.66 -3.23 -19.24
N GLY A 123 -1.00 -3.63 -18.15
CA GLY A 123 -1.52 -3.47 -16.80
C GLY A 123 -1.65 -2.00 -16.39
N VAL A 124 -0.66 -1.17 -16.70
CA VAL A 124 -0.72 0.30 -16.51
C VAL A 124 -1.93 0.87 -17.26
N LYS A 125 -2.07 0.59 -18.58
CA LYS A 125 -3.23 1.02 -19.38
C LYS A 125 -4.57 0.58 -18.78
N ALA A 126 -4.64 -0.61 -18.18
CA ALA A 126 -5.87 -1.11 -17.55
C ALA A 126 -6.22 -0.38 -16.25
N ILE A 127 -5.20 0.02 -15.48
CA ILE A 127 -5.34 0.86 -14.27
C ILE A 127 -5.76 2.29 -14.66
N GLU A 128 -5.10 2.87 -15.68
CA GLU A 128 -5.41 4.22 -16.21
C GLU A 128 -6.81 4.29 -16.83
N LYS A 129 -7.21 3.29 -17.61
CA LYS A 129 -8.57 3.14 -18.14
C LYS A 129 -9.62 2.97 -17.03
N GLY A 130 -9.21 2.50 -15.86
CA GLY A 130 -9.99 2.48 -14.62
C GLY A 130 -10.15 3.83 -13.94
N GLY A 131 -9.53 4.90 -14.45
CA GLY A 131 -9.61 6.27 -13.92
C GLY A 131 -8.48 6.68 -12.97
N ALA A 132 -7.51 5.81 -12.72
CA ALA A 132 -6.39 6.06 -11.82
C ALA A 132 -5.21 6.75 -12.53
N ILE A 133 -4.55 7.68 -11.84
CA ILE A 133 -3.26 8.22 -12.26
C ILE A 133 -2.16 7.28 -11.74
N VAL A 134 -1.44 6.59 -12.62
CA VAL A 134 -0.27 5.79 -12.24
C VAL A 134 0.95 6.69 -12.14
N LEU A 135 1.78 6.53 -11.11
CA LEU A 135 3.02 7.26 -10.89
C LEU A 135 4.21 6.29 -10.82
N ARG A 136 5.23 6.52 -11.64
CA ARG A 136 6.40 5.63 -11.79
C ARG A 136 7.72 6.40 -11.71
N ASP A 137 8.22 6.59 -10.49
CA ASP A 137 9.29 7.55 -10.13
C ASP A 137 8.91 9.02 -10.41
N GLU A 138 7.62 9.32 -10.29
CA GLU A 138 7.01 10.59 -10.67
C GLU A 138 6.45 11.34 -9.46
N VAL A 139 6.46 12.67 -9.56
CA VAL A 139 5.85 13.59 -8.58
C VAL A 139 4.69 14.33 -9.24
N ALA A 140 3.50 14.21 -8.68
CA ALA A 140 2.29 14.86 -9.17
C ALA A 140 1.63 15.70 -8.08
N LYS A 141 1.16 16.90 -8.45
CA LYS A 141 0.38 17.75 -7.55
C LYS A 141 -1.12 17.52 -7.76
N ILE A 142 -1.76 16.84 -6.81
CA ILE A 142 -3.11 16.31 -6.92
C ILE A 142 -3.95 16.85 -5.75
N MET A 143 -5.05 17.54 -6.06
CA MET A 143 -5.94 18.19 -5.07
C MET A 143 -5.22 19.15 -4.10
N GLY A 144 -4.07 19.70 -4.50
CA GLY A 144 -3.23 20.58 -3.68
C GLY A 144 -2.05 19.88 -2.98
N ILE A 145 -2.11 18.56 -2.85
CA ILE A 145 -1.08 17.71 -2.21
C ILE A 145 0.00 17.34 -3.23
N THR A 146 1.26 17.35 -2.80
CA THR A 146 2.41 16.88 -3.58
C THR A 146 2.64 15.39 -3.29
N ILE A 147 2.33 14.53 -4.26
CA ILE A 147 2.43 13.07 -4.12
C ILE A 147 3.58 12.56 -4.98
N GLN A 148 4.52 11.81 -4.39
CA GLN A 148 5.50 11.04 -5.14
C GLN A 148 5.11 9.57 -5.18
N GLY A 149 5.12 8.94 -6.35
CA GLY A 149 5.01 7.50 -6.51
C GLY A 149 6.33 6.90 -7.01
N LEU A 150 6.87 5.94 -6.27
CA LEU A 150 8.12 5.26 -6.61
C LEU A 150 7.84 3.86 -7.21
N ASP A 151 8.37 3.57 -8.40
CA ASP A 151 8.09 2.31 -9.11
C ASP A 151 8.87 1.14 -8.49
N TRP A 152 8.24 -0.03 -8.32
CA TRP A 152 8.85 -1.13 -7.55
C TRP A 152 10.20 -1.61 -8.15
N ARG A 153 11.18 -1.85 -7.26
CA ARG A 153 12.46 -2.49 -7.59
C ARG A 153 13.04 -3.28 -6.41
N GLU A 154 13.74 -4.36 -6.73
CA GLU A 154 14.35 -5.29 -5.79
C GLU A 154 15.63 -4.76 -5.10
N ASP A 155 16.32 -3.79 -5.69
CA ASP A 155 17.57 -3.22 -5.15
C ASP A 155 17.38 -1.96 -4.26
N PHE A 156 16.13 -1.51 -4.10
CA PHE A 156 15.71 -0.28 -3.41
C PHE A 156 16.45 1.01 -3.85
N ASN A 157 16.97 1.04 -5.07
CA ASN A 157 17.81 2.12 -5.60
C ASN A 157 16.95 3.26 -6.22
N TYR A 158 16.29 4.01 -5.33
CA TYR A 158 15.52 5.19 -5.69
C TYR A 158 16.42 6.44 -5.66
N LYS A 159 16.66 7.02 -6.85
CA LYS A 159 17.57 8.17 -7.01
C LYS A 159 16.87 9.50 -6.76
N ASP A 160 15.72 9.68 -7.38
CA ASP A 160 15.05 10.98 -7.54
C ASP A 160 13.92 11.18 -6.49
N VAL A 161 14.18 10.79 -5.24
CA VAL A 161 13.23 10.94 -4.13
C VAL A 161 13.14 12.40 -3.68
N ASP A 162 11.94 12.98 -3.71
CA ASP A 162 11.70 14.34 -3.23
C ASP A 162 11.48 14.36 -1.70
N PRO A 163 12.37 14.97 -0.90
CA PRO A 163 12.21 15.08 0.56
C PRO A 163 11.13 16.11 0.98
N ASN A 164 10.48 16.78 0.02
CA ASN A 164 9.44 17.78 0.22
C ASN A 164 8.05 17.32 -0.20
N ALA A 165 7.90 16.11 -0.78
CA ALA A 165 6.60 15.53 -1.06
C ALA A 165 5.77 15.39 0.23
N ASP A 166 4.50 15.78 0.17
CA ASP A 166 3.55 15.70 1.29
C ASP A 166 3.22 14.24 1.64
N ILE A 167 3.26 13.35 0.65
CA ILE A 167 3.21 11.88 0.76
C ILE A 167 4.12 11.27 -0.32
N THR A 168 4.93 10.29 0.06
CA THR A 168 5.59 9.36 -0.87
C THR A 168 4.96 7.97 -0.72
N ILE A 169 4.60 7.36 -1.84
CA ILE A 169 4.10 5.98 -1.90
C ILE A 169 5.22 5.10 -2.48
N VAL A 170 5.54 4.01 -1.79
CA VAL A 170 6.46 2.98 -2.27
C VAL A 170 5.89 1.63 -1.86
N HIS A 171 5.78 0.68 -2.78
CA HIS A 171 5.07 -0.57 -2.50
C HIS A 171 5.73 -1.38 -1.36
N THR A 172 7.04 -1.65 -1.45
CA THR A 172 7.78 -2.44 -0.45
C THR A 172 8.32 -1.55 0.68
N PRO A 173 7.98 -1.81 1.97
CA PRO A 173 8.37 -0.94 3.07
C PRO A 173 9.87 -0.96 3.41
N ASP A 174 10.58 -2.02 3.05
CA ASP A 174 12.05 -2.13 3.21
C ASP A 174 12.84 -1.07 2.42
N ALA A 175 12.19 -0.33 1.51
CA ALA A 175 12.77 0.86 0.88
C ALA A 175 12.99 2.03 1.88
N PHE A 176 12.27 2.07 3.01
CA PHE A 176 12.22 3.22 3.92
C PHE A 176 13.57 3.71 4.49
N PRO A 177 14.54 2.82 4.84
CA PRO A 177 15.87 3.24 5.29
C PRO A 177 16.70 3.92 4.18
N PHE A 178 16.43 3.58 2.91
CA PHE A 178 17.22 4.01 1.75
C PHE A 178 16.70 5.31 1.13
N ILE A 179 15.38 5.51 1.12
CA ILE A 179 14.74 6.75 0.65
C ILE A 179 14.80 7.88 1.69
N LYS A 180 14.71 9.14 1.25
CA LYS A 180 14.76 10.34 2.12
C LYS A 180 13.41 11.06 2.30
N ALA A 181 12.32 10.41 1.91
CA ALA A 181 10.96 10.91 2.10
C ALA A 181 10.57 10.99 3.59
N LYS A 182 9.81 12.04 3.97
CA LYS A 182 9.37 12.29 5.36
C LYS A 182 8.11 11.53 5.76
N ARG A 183 7.23 11.25 4.80
CA ARG A 183 5.89 10.70 5.04
C ARG A 183 5.63 9.60 4.03
N VAL A 184 5.72 8.34 4.45
CA VAL A 184 5.79 7.20 3.53
C VAL A 184 4.64 6.22 3.76
N LEU A 185 4.00 5.78 2.67
CA LEU A 185 2.95 4.76 2.66
C LEU A 185 3.42 3.53 1.86
N ALA A 186 3.20 2.33 2.39
CA ALA A 186 3.61 1.06 1.80
C ALA A 186 2.62 -0.09 2.09
N GLY A 187 2.73 -1.18 1.32
CA GLY A 187 1.92 -2.41 1.45
C GLY A 187 2.80 -3.66 1.54
N HIS A 188 2.70 -4.54 0.53
CA HIS A 188 3.62 -5.66 0.19
C HIS A 188 3.70 -6.83 1.18
N THR A 189 3.44 -6.57 2.46
CA THR A 189 3.73 -7.48 3.58
C THR A 189 2.48 -8.17 4.11
N HIS A 190 1.31 -7.61 3.83
CA HIS A 190 -0.02 -8.09 4.20
C HIS A 190 -0.25 -8.23 5.72
N GLY A 191 0.57 -7.55 6.53
CA GLY A 191 0.65 -7.77 7.98
C GLY A 191 1.35 -9.06 8.38
N GLY A 192 1.96 -9.76 7.43
CA GLY A 192 2.36 -11.16 7.51
C GLY A 192 1.50 -12.07 6.64
N GLN A 193 2.05 -13.22 6.31
CA GLN A 193 1.36 -14.30 5.59
C GLN A 193 0.67 -15.26 6.58
N ILE A 194 1.37 -15.56 7.68
CA ILE A 194 0.94 -16.39 8.80
C ILE A 194 1.24 -15.61 10.07
N CYS A 195 0.22 -15.36 10.87
CA CYS A 195 0.28 -14.67 12.14
C CYS A 195 -0.17 -15.60 13.28
N LEU A 196 0.27 -15.30 14.50
CA LEU A 196 -0.34 -15.84 15.72
C LEU A 196 -1.73 -15.19 15.94
N PRO A 197 -2.63 -15.81 16.72
CA PRO A 197 -3.81 -15.14 17.24
C PRO A 197 -3.42 -13.80 17.90
N GLY A 198 -4.05 -12.70 17.47
CA GLY A 198 -3.67 -11.34 17.86
C GLY A 198 -2.79 -10.59 16.84
N GLY A 199 -2.38 -11.24 15.74
CA GLY A 199 -1.78 -10.57 14.57
C GLY A 199 -0.25 -10.55 14.53
N THR A 200 0.45 -11.08 15.53
CA THR A 200 1.93 -11.14 15.54
C THR A 200 2.45 -12.01 14.38
N PRO A 201 3.25 -11.49 13.43
CA PRO A 201 3.65 -12.23 12.24
C PRO A 201 4.73 -13.27 12.55
N LEU A 202 4.57 -14.47 11.98
CA LEU A 202 5.57 -15.55 11.99
C LEU A 202 6.30 -15.69 10.66
N TYR A 203 5.63 -15.36 9.55
CA TYR A 203 6.20 -15.29 8.21
C TYR A 203 5.74 -14.00 7.53
N THR A 204 6.66 -13.30 6.88
CA THR A 204 6.46 -12.00 6.23
C THR A 204 7.53 -11.77 5.16
N ASN A 205 7.26 -10.87 4.22
CA ASN A 205 8.15 -10.54 3.10
C ASN A 205 9.15 -9.40 3.43
N SER A 206 9.04 -8.76 4.60
CA SER A 206 9.99 -7.73 5.04
C SER A 206 11.21 -8.34 5.73
N HIS A 207 12.38 -7.90 5.29
CA HIS A 207 13.70 -8.22 5.84
C HIS A 207 14.23 -7.14 6.80
N GLU A 208 13.77 -5.89 6.67
CA GLU A 208 14.17 -4.78 7.56
C GLU A 208 13.27 -4.61 8.81
N GLY A 209 12.20 -5.41 8.94
CA GLY A 209 11.35 -5.47 10.16
C GLY A 209 10.07 -4.64 10.10
N TYR A 210 9.66 -4.20 8.91
CA TYR A 210 8.49 -3.37 8.68
C TYR A 210 7.29 -4.23 8.25
N PHE A 211 6.48 -4.68 9.20
CA PHE A 211 5.45 -5.70 8.98
C PHE A 211 4.03 -5.15 8.80
N TYR A 212 3.62 -4.17 9.61
CA TYR A 212 2.39 -3.40 9.47
C TYR A 212 2.39 -2.24 10.47
N GLY A 213 1.51 -1.26 10.27
CA GLY A 213 1.30 -0.15 11.20
C GLY A 213 2.33 0.98 11.06
N TYR A 214 2.40 1.82 12.10
CA TYR A 214 3.15 3.07 12.10
C TYR A 214 4.57 2.91 12.66
N TYR A 215 5.56 3.31 11.85
CA TYR A 215 6.98 3.34 12.21
C TYR A 215 7.50 4.78 12.11
N LYS A 216 8.30 5.20 13.11
CA LYS A 216 8.87 6.55 13.17
C LYS A 216 10.40 6.51 13.25
N SER A 217 11.06 7.39 12.48
CA SER A 217 12.51 7.57 12.46
C SER A 217 12.83 9.07 12.40
N SER A 218 13.22 9.65 13.54
CA SER A 218 13.42 11.10 13.71
C SER A 218 12.17 11.93 13.34
N ASP A 219 12.26 12.81 12.33
CA ASP A 219 11.16 13.59 11.78
C ASP A 219 10.34 12.84 10.73
N ARG A 220 10.83 11.68 10.27
CA ARG A 220 10.22 10.84 9.23
C ARG A 220 9.30 9.78 9.81
N TRP A 221 8.27 9.38 9.06
CA TRP A 221 7.46 8.20 9.34
C TRP A 221 7.12 7.37 8.11
N LEU A 222 6.85 6.10 8.38
CA LEU A 222 6.34 5.08 7.46
C LEU A 222 5.04 4.52 8.06
N PHE A 223 4.03 4.32 7.22
CA PHE A 223 2.92 3.44 7.54
C PHE A 223 2.88 2.27 6.56
N VAL A 224 2.74 1.06 7.09
CA VAL A 224 2.65 -0.18 6.31
C VAL A 224 1.24 -0.75 6.47
N SER A 225 0.47 -0.73 5.37
CA SER A 225 -0.86 -1.33 5.31
C SER A 225 -0.75 -2.86 5.27
N LYS A 226 -1.73 -3.52 5.89
CA LYS A 226 -1.95 -4.96 5.77
C LYS A 226 -2.66 -5.32 4.45
N GLY A 227 -3.10 -4.35 3.65
CA GLY A 227 -3.71 -4.56 2.35
C GLY A 227 -5.09 -5.21 2.38
N LEU A 228 -5.88 -4.94 1.33
CA LEU A 228 -7.28 -5.36 1.23
C LEU A 228 -7.48 -6.77 0.66
N GLY A 229 -6.49 -7.33 -0.04
CA GLY A 229 -6.62 -8.54 -0.85
C GLY A 229 -6.40 -9.87 -0.12
N GLU A 230 -6.44 -10.93 -0.91
CA GLU A 230 -6.09 -12.30 -0.53
C GLU A 230 -5.05 -12.85 -1.51
N MET A 231 -4.03 -13.54 -0.99
CA MET A 231 -3.00 -14.20 -1.80
C MET A 231 -3.06 -15.72 -1.61
N VAL A 232 -2.14 -16.45 -2.25
CA VAL A 232 -1.84 -17.84 -1.87
C VAL A 232 -0.35 -17.99 -1.55
N PRO A 233 0.04 -18.56 -0.38
CA PRO A 233 -0.83 -19.20 0.62
C PRO A 233 -1.83 -18.25 1.32
N PRO A 234 -2.93 -18.77 1.90
CA PRO A 234 -3.98 -17.95 2.49
C PRO A 234 -3.47 -17.19 3.73
N ARG A 235 -4.05 -16.02 4.01
CA ARG A 235 -3.66 -15.17 5.14
C ARG A 235 -4.26 -15.67 6.45
N ILE A 236 -3.44 -16.21 7.35
CA ILE A 236 -3.89 -16.83 8.63
C ILE A 236 -3.65 -15.85 9.80
N TYR A 237 -4.71 -15.45 10.51
CA TYR A 237 -4.74 -14.44 11.58
C TYR A 237 -4.19 -13.03 11.23
N CYS A 238 -3.70 -12.82 10.01
CA CYS A 238 -3.29 -11.51 9.52
C CYS A 238 -4.52 -10.81 8.91
N GLU A 239 -5.13 -9.86 9.63
CA GLU A 239 -6.36 -9.15 9.21
C GLU A 239 -6.09 -8.14 8.08
N ARG A 240 -7.11 -7.84 7.26
CA ARG A 240 -7.01 -6.83 6.18
C ARG A 240 -7.18 -5.43 6.76
N ASP A 241 -6.61 -4.39 6.16
CA ASP A 241 -6.87 -3.00 6.57
C ASP A 241 -7.06 -2.03 5.39
N TYR A 242 -7.53 -0.83 5.72
CA TYR A 242 -7.35 0.38 4.91
C TYR A 242 -7.12 1.57 5.86
N VAL A 243 -6.42 2.59 5.37
CA VAL A 243 -6.00 3.75 6.16
C VAL A 243 -6.80 4.98 5.73
N VAL A 244 -7.30 5.76 6.69
CA VAL A 244 -7.95 7.05 6.49
C VAL A 244 -7.01 8.13 6.98
N LEU A 245 -6.52 8.98 6.08
CA LEU A 245 -5.62 10.09 6.33
C LEU A 245 -6.43 11.39 6.42
N ALA A 246 -6.41 12.03 7.60
CA ALA A 246 -7.08 13.29 7.91
C ALA A 246 -6.08 14.41 8.26
#